data_AF-A0A7K4RGP0-F1
#
_entry.id   AF-A0A7K4RGP0-F1
#
_cell.length_a   1.000
_cell.length_b   1.000
_cell.length_c   1.000
_cell.angle_alpha   90.00
_cell.angle_beta   90.00
_cell.angle_gamma   90.00
#
_symmetry.space_group_name_H-M   'P 1'
#
loop_
_entity.id
_entity.type
_entity.pdbx_description
1 polymer ?
#
loop_
_entity_poly.entity_id
_entity_poly.type
_entity_poly.pdbx_seq_one_letter_code
_entity_poly.pdbx_strand_id
1 'polypeptide(L)'
;PALARIVAEAAAEAAQGEGGRFSVGLSGGSLVELLARDLPPALSAAPAAADPSRWLVAFCDERLVPPEHPESTYGAYRVSGAGGG
;
A
#
# COMPACT_ATOMS: atom_id res chain seq x y z
N PRO A 1 -8.61 7.51 7.87
CA PRO A 1 -7.53 8.43 8.32
C PRO A 1 -6.74 9.03 7.15
N ALA A 2 -5.99 10.11 7.44
CA ALA A 2 -5.49 11.05 6.43
C ALA A 2 -4.53 10.42 5.40
N LEU A 3 -3.57 9.61 5.83
CA LEU A 3 -2.58 8.99 4.93
C LEU A 3 -3.24 8.09 3.88
N ALA A 4 -4.09 7.16 4.32
CA ALA A 4 -4.82 6.25 3.43
C ALA A 4 -5.71 7.01 2.43
N ARG A 5 -6.37 8.10 2.88
CA ARG A 5 -7.18 8.95 2.01
C ARG A 5 -6.32 9.61 0.93
N ILE A 6 -5.17 10.17 1.29
CA ILE A 6 -4.24 10.80 0.34
C ILE A 6 -3.77 9.79 -0.71
N VAL A 7 -3.41 8.57 -0.30
CA VAL A 7 -2.99 7.51 -1.23
C VAL A 7 -4.13 7.12 -2.17
N ALA A 8 -5.35 6.92 -1.65
CA ALA A 8 -6.51 6.57 -2.47
C ALA A 8 -6.91 7.69 -3.45
N GLU A 9 -6.85 8.95 -3.03
CA GLU A 9 -7.11 10.11 -3.89
C GLU A 9 -6.06 10.22 -5.01
N ALA A 10 -4.78 10.09 -4.68
CA ALA A 10 -3.71 10.11 -5.67
C ALA A 10 -3.83 8.95 -6.68
N ALA A 11 -4.20 7.75 -6.22
CA ALA A 11 -4.45 6.62 -7.09
C ALA A 11 -5.67 6.82 -8.01
N ALA A 12 -6.75 7.41 -7.48
CA ALA A 12 -7.95 7.73 -8.26
C ALA A 12 -7.67 8.79 -9.33
N GLU A 13 -6.88 9.82 -8.99
CA GLU A 13 -6.44 10.84 -9.94
C GLU A 13 -5.57 10.21 -11.04
N ALA A 14 -4.59 9.38 -10.66
CA ALA A 14 -3.72 8.70 -11.62
C ALA A 14 -4.49 7.79 -12.58
N ALA A 15 -5.58 7.16 -12.12
CA ALA A 15 -6.44 6.31 -12.95
C ALA A 15 -7.18 7.08 -14.07
N GLN A 16 -7.38 8.39 -13.91
CA GLN A 16 -8.00 9.27 -14.92
C GLN A 16 -6.99 9.77 -15.98
N GLY A 17 -5.68 9.68 -15.70
CA GLY A 17 -4.63 10.16 -16.59
C GLY A 17 -4.30 9.20 -17.74
N GLU A 18 -3.53 9.69 -18.72
CA GLU A 18 -3.02 8.86 -19.82
C GLU A 18 -2.18 7.69 -19.28
N GLY A 19 -2.50 6.47 -19.71
CA GLY A 19 -1.88 5.25 -19.22
C GLY A 19 -2.45 4.73 -17.89
N GLY A 20 -3.10 5.58 -17.09
CA GLY A 20 -3.91 5.19 -15.94
C GLY A 20 -3.19 4.30 -14.92
N ARG A 21 -1.92 4.60 -14.61
CA ARG A 21 -1.07 3.82 -13.69
C ARG A 21 -0.70 4.65 -12.47
N PHE A 22 -0.66 4.00 -11.32
CA PHE A 22 -0.26 4.60 -10.05
C PHE A 22 0.98 3.89 -9.51
N SER A 23 2.00 4.64 -9.08
CA SER A 23 3.20 4.07 -8.47
C SER A 23 3.36 4.60 -7.05
N VAL A 24 3.64 3.72 -6.08
CA VAL A 24 3.82 4.09 -4.68
C VAL A 24 5.00 3.34 -4.04
N GLY A 25 5.82 4.09 -3.31
CA GLY A 25 6.85 3.55 -2.44
C GLY A 25 6.29 3.31 -1.04
N LEU A 26 6.46 2.09 -0.53
CA LEU A 26 6.10 1.70 0.83
C LEU A 26 7.33 1.72 1.72
N SER A 27 7.24 2.48 2.80
CA SER A 27 8.23 2.44 3.87
C SER A 27 7.84 1.41 4.93
N GLY A 28 8.83 0.91 5.67
CA GLY A 28 8.62 0.06 6.86
C GLY A 28 8.25 0.84 8.12
N GLY A 29 8.44 0.20 9.28
CA GLY A 29 8.16 0.79 10.58
C GLY A 29 6.67 1.03 10.85
N SER A 30 6.34 2.11 11.56
CA SER A 30 4.96 2.42 11.99
C SER A 30 3.98 2.68 10.85
N LEU A 31 4.48 2.96 9.63
CA LEU A 31 3.63 3.17 8.46
C LEU A 31 2.95 1.89 7.98
N VAL A 32 3.54 0.72 8.25
CA VAL A 32 2.98 -0.59 7.87
C VAL A 32 1.61 -0.78 8.51
N GLU A 33 1.51 -0.58 9.83
CA GLU A 33 0.26 -0.75 10.58
C GLU A 33 -0.81 0.25 10.14
N LEU A 34 -0.42 1.52 9.94
CA LEU A 34 -1.34 2.56 9.49
C LEU A 34 -1.90 2.23 8.11
N LEU A 35 -1.05 1.89 7.14
CA LEU A 35 -1.49 1.59 5.78
C LEU A 35 -2.27 0.28 5.70
N ALA A 36 -1.83 -0.78 6.38
CA ALA A 36 -2.53 -2.06 6.38
C ALA A 36 -3.93 -1.97 6.97
N ARG A 37 -4.10 -1.21 8.06
CA ARG A 37 -5.40 -0.99 8.69
C ARG A 37 -6.32 -0.12 7.83
N ASP A 38 -5.77 0.96 7.28
CA ASP A 38 -6.59 2.08 6.83
C ASP A 38 -6.71 2.22 5.30
N LEU A 39 -5.78 1.66 4.54
CA LEU A 39 -5.80 1.71 3.08
C LEU A 39 -6.91 0.82 2.47
N PRO A 40 -7.14 -0.43 2.91
CA PRO A 40 -8.23 -1.26 2.36
C PRO A 40 -9.62 -0.62 2.41
N PRO A 41 -10.08 -0.03 3.54
CA PRO A 41 -11.37 0.66 3.55
C PRO A 41 -11.36 1.94 2.70
N ALA A 42 -10.24 2.66 2.61
CA ALA A 42 -10.12 3.84 1.75
C ALA A 42 -10.23 3.49 0.25
N LEU A 43 -9.62 2.38 -0.19
CA LEU A 43 -9.74 1.89 -1.57
C LEU A 43 -11.14 1.37 -1.87
N SER A 44 -11.79 0.71 -0.89
CA SER A 44 -13.19 0.29 -1.03
C SER A 44 -14.14 1.46 -1.26
N ALA A 45 -13.84 2.63 -0.69
CA ALA A 45 -14.60 3.86 -0.88
C ALA A 45 -14.25 4.61 -2.19
N ALA A 46 -13.19 4.22 -2.90
CA ALA A 46 -12.70 4.87 -4.11
C ALA A 46 -12.56 3.85 -5.27
N PRO A 47 -13.65 3.45 -5.95
CA PRO A 47 -13.62 2.40 -6.97
C PRO A 47 -12.63 2.67 -8.13
N ALA A 48 -12.43 3.94 -8.49
CA ALA A 48 -11.47 4.33 -9.53
C ALA A 48 -10.01 4.02 -9.15
N ALA A 49 -9.69 3.96 -7.86
CA ALA A 49 -8.37 3.61 -7.34
C ALA A 49 -8.19 2.09 -7.10
N ALA A 50 -9.27 1.31 -7.16
CA ALA A 50 -9.30 -0.04 -6.59
C ALA A 50 -8.74 -1.14 -7.51
N ASP A 51 -8.39 -0.86 -8.77
CA ASP A 51 -7.83 -1.83 -9.71
C ASP A 51 -6.33 -2.09 -9.43
N PRO A 52 -5.95 -3.22 -8.81
CA PRO A 52 -4.56 -3.46 -8.41
C PRO A 52 -3.62 -3.69 -9.60
N SER A 53 -4.15 -4.02 -10.79
CA SER A 53 -3.34 -4.24 -12.00
C SER A 53 -2.69 -2.96 -12.51
N ARG A 54 -3.18 -1.80 -12.07
CA ARG A 54 -2.66 -0.46 -12.39
C ARG A 54 -1.64 0.05 -11.39
N TRP A 55 -1.40 -0.68 -10.31
CA TRP A 55 -0.51 -0.29 -9.23
C TRP A 55 0.87 -0.89 -9.43
N LEU A 56 1.88 -0.03 -9.38
CA LEU A 56 3.25 -0.44 -9.13
C LEU A 56 3.58 -0.13 -7.67
N VAL A 57 3.83 -1.16 -6.88
CA VAL A 57 4.21 -1.04 -5.47
C VAL A 57 5.65 -1.48 -5.32
N ALA A 58 6.47 -0.62 -4.71
CA ALA A 58 7.87 -0.92 -4.39
C ALA A 58 8.16 -0.55 -2.93
N PHE A 59 9.19 -1.12 -2.34
CA PHE A 59 9.68 -0.66 -1.04
C PHE A 59 10.70 0.47 -1.23
N CYS A 60 10.60 1.51 -0.40
CA CYS A 60 11.57 2.61 -0.40
C CYS A 60 12.99 2.10 -0.06
N ASP A 61 13.05 1.15 0.87
CA ASP A 61 14.22 0.39 1.28
C ASP A 61 13.76 -0.98 1.81
N GLU A 62 14.68 -1.94 1.90
CA GLU A 62 14.42 -3.24 2.55
C GLU A 62 15.70 -3.75 3.21
N ARG A 63 15.55 -4.48 4.31
CA ARG A 63 16.64 -5.18 4.98
C ARG A 63 16.99 -6.45 4.22
N LEU A 64 18.28 -6.70 4.01
CA LEU A 64 18.76 -7.94 3.42
C LEU A 64 18.67 -9.10 4.43
N VAL A 65 17.44 -9.58 4.66
CA VAL A 65 17.09 -10.65 5.60
C VAL A 65 15.98 -11.51 5.00
N PRO A 66 15.75 -12.73 5.52
CA PRO A 66 14.61 -13.55 5.10
C PRO A 66 13.25 -12.85 5.33
N PRO A 67 12.21 -13.18 4.54
CA PRO A 67 10.89 -12.57 4.62
C PRO A 67 10.15 -12.74 5.96
N GLU A 68 10.54 -13.71 6.79
CA GLU A 68 9.98 -14.00 8.12
C GLU A 68 10.72 -13.28 9.24
N HIS A 69 11.85 -12.63 8.92
CA HIS A 69 12.64 -11.90 9.89
C HIS A 69 11.85 -10.68 10.40
N PRO A 70 11.88 -10.35 11.71
CA PRO A 70 11.09 -9.25 12.29
C PRO A 70 11.41 -7.87 11.68
N GLU A 71 12.61 -7.70 11.13
CA GLU A 71 13.04 -6.47 10.45
C GLU A 71 12.69 -6.43 8.95
N SER A 72 12.03 -7.45 8.39
CA SER A 72 11.61 -7.43 6.98
C SER A 72 10.39 -6.54 6.80
N THR A 73 10.52 -5.51 5.97
CA THR A 73 9.39 -4.64 5.61
C THR A 73 8.33 -5.41 4.83
N TYR A 74 8.77 -6.24 3.87
CA TYR A 74 7.92 -7.18 3.14
C TYR A 74 7.21 -8.15 4.08
N GLY A 75 7.94 -8.69 5.06
CA GLY A 75 7.40 -9.51 6.16
C GLY A 75 6.24 -8.83 6.86
N ALA A 76 6.46 -7.61 7.34
CA ALA A 76 5.48 -6.84 8.07
C ALA A 76 4.20 -6.59 7.24
N TYR A 77 4.33 -6.14 5.99
CA TYR A 77 3.16 -5.93 5.12
C TYR A 77 2.40 -7.23 4.80
N ARG A 78 3.09 -8.36 4.64
CA ARG A 78 2.43 -9.64 4.34
C ARG A 78 1.58 -10.12 5.52
N VAL A 79 2.10 -10.00 6.74
CA VAL A 79 1.37 -10.37 7.96
C VAL A 79 0.18 -9.44 8.18
N SER A 80 0.37 -8.13 7.99
CA SER A 80 -0.71 -7.15 8.22
C SER A 80 -1.77 -7.15 7.12
N GLY A 81 -1.43 -7.51 5.87
CA GLY A 81 -2.36 -7.54 4.73
C GLY A 81 -3.16 -8.83 4.59
N ALA A 82 -2.64 -9.95 5.11
CA ALA A 82 -3.36 -11.22 5.17
C ALA A 82 -4.27 -11.23 6.39
N GLY A 83 -5.40 -10.49 6.32
CA GLY A 83 -6.52 -10.50 7.27
C GLY A 83 -6.21 -11.11 8.63
N GLY A 84 -5.68 -10.30 9.54
CA GLY A 84 -5.60 -10.67 10.95
C GLY A 84 -7.00 -11.03 11.45
N GLY A 85 -7.16 -12.28 11.90
CA GLY A 85 -8.28 -12.70 12.75
C GLY A 85 -8.16 -12.13 14.16
#